data_AF-A0A3G6N848-F1
#
_entry.id   AF-A0A3G6N848-F1
#
_cell.length_a   1.000
_cell.length_b   1.000
_cell.length_c   1.000
_cell.angle_alpha   90.00
_cell.angle_beta   90.00
_cell.angle_gamma   90.00
#
_symmetry.space_group_name_H-M   'P 1'
#
loop_
_entity.id
_entity.type
_entity.pdbx_description
1 polymer ?
#
loop_
_entity_poly.entity_id
_entity_poly.type
_entity_poly.pdbx_seq_one_letter_code
_entity_poly.pdbx_strand_id
1 'polypeptide(L)'
;MKTVYQIIIFSIFFTSCKEEKYKYDISDFRTELRPSLKSLSKEKSLPSQDTIARNFIEKNATKEELIKLMDSKSPLLRVIAYRTIVNRQEPEYFDLLTKHLSDTVKVTWWYYEDAGNNFYVSDLMIRKAHDKNGLSPIQKKYLVEKVLREHPYLETSIWMIQDISPNEKYYNLIKKRAGLKRDRCGEQLSACFALSKFKKKEDVNLLYEVFNQNIKNQYCTTLIFRSIEKYPNEKFFPILEDYFNRKIKGKLSTEENIFDDVLYFSRAIASYKNENALSILKYIEQNNTYINKPYWPPSNKEYVYKALLINYDTIYNDFIKQIAKEFKKEDLSKFRFGQDLLKYNEKPNW
;
A
#
# COMPACT_ATOMS: atom_id res chain seq x y z
N MET A 1 47.14 -37.73 -46.74
CA MET A 1 47.25 -36.28 -46.48
C MET A 1 45.95 -35.81 -45.84
N LYS A 2 46.00 -35.34 -44.59
CA LYS A 2 44.83 -34.90 -43.82
C LYS A 2 44.60 -33.40 -44.06
N THR A 3 43.44 -33.04 -44.57
CA THR A 3 43.02 -31.64 -44.72
C THR A 3 42.38 -31.18 -43.41
N VAL A 4 43.03 -30.27 -42.70
CA VAL A 4 42.52 -29.66 -41.47
C VAL A 4 41.79 -28.37 -41.86
N TYR A 5 40.46 -28.35 -41.73
CA TYR A 5 39.67 -27.13 -41.82
C TYR A 5 39.71 -26.41 -40.46
N GLN A 6 40.42 -25.29 -40.40
CA GLN A 6 40.36 -24.36 -39.26
C GLN A 6 39.05 -23.57 -39.32
N ILE A 7 38.17 -23.79 -38.36
CA ILE A 7 37.00 -22.96 -38.10
C ILE A 7 37.46 -21.78 -37.25
N ILE A 8 37.49 -20.57 -37.85
CA ILE A 8 37.71 -19.32 -37.12
C ILE A 8 36.36 -18.89 -36.54
N ILE A 9 36.17 -19.07 -35.23
CA ILE A 9 35.03 -18.55 -34.49
C ILE A 9 35.33 -17.08 -34.14
N PHE A 10 34.71 -16.16 -34.89
CA PHE A 10 34.69 -14.74 -34.54
C PHE A 10 33.71 -14.52 -33.38
N SER A 11 34.23 -14.53 -32.15
CA SER A 11 33.48 -14.09 -30.97
C SER A 11 33.37 -12.57 -30.98
N ILE A 12 32.27 -12.05 -31.51
CA ILE A 12 31.91 -10.63 -31.40
C ILE A 12 31.49 -10.38 -29.95
N PHE A 13 32.44 -9.97 -29.12
CA PHE A 13 32.15 -9.34 -27.83
C PHE A 13 31.50 -7.98 -28.09
N PHE A 14 30.18 -7.94 -28.19
CA PHE A 14 29.43 -6.71 -27.95
C PHE A 14 29.57 -6.36 -26.46
N THR A 15 30.68 -5.70 -26.11
CA THR A 15 30.75 -4.93 -24.87
C THR A 15 29.75 -3.79 -25.01
N SER A 16 28.51 -4.04 -24.57
CA SER A 16 27.56 -3.00 -24.28
C SER A 16 28.17 -2.14 -23.17
N CYS A 17 28.89 -1.08 -23.54
CA CYS A 17 29.17 0.04 -22.66
C CYS A 17 27.84 0.68 -22.32
N LYS A 18 27.11 0.08 -21.37
CA LYS A 18 26.06 0.80 -20.64
C LYS A 18 26.80 1.91 -19.91
N GLU A 19 26.59 3.16 -20.33
CA GLU A 19 27.00 4.30 -19.52
C GLU A 19 26.55 4.06 -18.08
N GLU A 20 27.49 4.13 -17.15
CA GLU A 20 27.21 3.95 -15.74
C GLU A 20 26.29 5.11 -15.31
N LYS A 21 24.98 4.84 -15.22
CA LYS A 21 23.95 5.85 -14.94
C LYS A 21 24.30 6.72 -13.73
N TYR A 22 24.97 6.13 -12.74
CA TYR A 22 25.42 6.79 -11.52
C TYR A 22 26.95 6.82 -11.51
N LYS A 23 27.53 8.00 -11.72
CA LYS A 23 28.96 8.14 -12.05
C LYS A 23 29.80 8.80 -10.97
N TYR A 24 29.19 9.53 -10.04
CA TYR A 24 29.96 10.35 -9.10
C TYR A 24 30.42 9.58 -7.87
N ASP A 25 31.71 9.68 -7.57
CA ASP A 25 32.34 9.22 -6.34
C ASP A 25 32.48 10.37 -5.33
N ILE A 26 32.77 10.05 -4.07
CA ILE A 26 33.00 11.03 -3.01
C ILE A 26 34.18 11.94 -3.34
N SER A 27 35.16 11.47 -4.10
CA SER A 27 36.27 12.31 -4.59
C SER A 27 35.82 13.48 -5.47
N ASP A 28 34.64 13.39 -6.08
CA ASP A 28 34.14 14.42 -7.00
C ASP A 28 33.50 15.62 -6.28
N PHE A 29 33.39 15.57 -4.95
CA PHE A 29 32.83 16.62 -4.12
C PHE A 29 33.95 17.45 -3.48
N ARG A 30 33.64 18.67 -3.05
CA ARG A 30 34.61 19.52 -2.35
C ARG A 30 35.10 18.89 -1.05
N THR A 31 36.30 19.23 -0.65
CA THR A 31 37.05 18.64 0.45
C THR A 31 36.28 18.61 1.77
N GLU A 32 35.47 19.63 2.04
CA GLU A 32 34.74 19.81 3.30
C GLU A 32 33.57 18.83 3.43
N LEU A 33 32.94 18.41 2.31
CA LEU A 33 31.83 17.45 2.35
C LEU A 33 32.31 16.00 2.47
N ARG A 34 33.52 15.70 1.98
CA ARG A 34 34.03 14.31 1.85
C ARG A 34 34.00 13.51 3.16
N PRO A 35 34.35 14.04 4.34
CA PRO A 35 34.30 13.28 5.58
C PRO A 35 32.89 12.79 5.91
N SER A 36 31.89 13.68 5.83
CA SER A 36 30.49 13.33 6.07
C SER A 36 29.96 12.36 5.03
N LEU A 37 30.29 12.54 3.75
CA LEU A 37 29.90 11.62 2.68
C LEU A 37 30.51 10.22 2.89
N LYS A 38 31.79 10.13 3.28
CA LYS A 38 32.47 8.86 3.60
C LYS A 38 31.87 8.17 4.81
N SER A 39 31.43 8.93 5.81
CA SER A 39 30.75 8.39 6.99
C SER A 39 29.42 7.75 6.57
N LEU A 40 28.59 8.52 5.86
CA LEU A 40 27.26 8.08 5.42
C LEU A 40 27.32 6.91 4.43
N SER A 41 28.32 6.88 3.54
CA SER A 41 28.46 5.80 2.56
C SER A 41 28.84 4.45 3.18
N LYS A 42 29.38 4.45 4.40
CA LYS A 42 29.75 3.24 5.15
C LYS A 42 28.61 2.71 6.01
N GLU A 43 27.52 3.46 6.15
CA GLU A 43 26.36 2.99 6.90
C GLU A 43 25.73 1.78 6.20
N LYS A 44 25.20 0.85 6.99
CA LYS A 44 24.55 -0.36 6.45
C LYS A 44 23.10 -0.11 6.05
N SER A 45 22.52 1.00 6.52
CA SER A 45 21.12 1.34 6.35
C SER A 45 20.93 2.84 6.40
N LEU A 46 19.85 3.33 5.79
CA LEU A 46 19.43 4.71 5.94
C LEU A 46 19.08 4.97 7.42
N PRO A 47 19.71 5.96 8.08
CA PRO A 47 19.52 6.19 9.49
C PRO A 47 18.11 6.73 9.75
N SER A 48 17.42 6.16 10.74
CA SER A 48 16.08 6.60 11.16
C SER A 48 16.10 7.96 11.86
N GLN A 49 17.21 8.29 12.53
CA GLN A 49 17.46 9.54 13.22
C GLN A 49 18.51 10.40 12.51
N ASP A 50 18.56 11.68 12.86
CA ASP A 50 19.52 12.63 12.29
C ASP A 50 20.92 12.38 12.85
N THR A 51 21.87 12.05 11.96
CA THR A 51 23.28 11.90 12.32
C THR A 51 24.05 13.21 12.13
N ILE A 52 25.18 13.39 12.82
CA ILE A 52 26.06 14.57 12.63
C ILE A 52 26.43 14.73 11.15
N ALA A 53 26.76 13.63 10.48
CA ALA A 53 27.11 13.64 9.06
C ALA A 53 25.93 14.06 8.18
N ARG A 54 24.72 13.55 8.43
CA ARG A 54 23.52 13.95 7.70
C ARG A 54 23.17 15.41 7.91
N ASN A 55 23.18 15.88 9.17
CA ASN A 55 22.94 17.28 9.52
C ASN A 55 23.96 18.21 8.84
N PHE A 56 25.21 17.77 8.73
CA PHE A 56 26.24 18.53 8.03
C PHE A 56 25.92 18.66 6.53
N ILE A 57 25.55 17.57 5.85
CA ILE A 57 25.14 17.62 4.43
C ILE A 57 23.90 18.52 4.26
N GLU A 58 22.89 18.35 5.13
CA GLU A 58 21.65 19.12 5.08
C GLU A 58 21.83 20.62 5.30
N LYS A 59 22.86 21.05 6.03
CA LYS A 59 23.17 22.48 6.24
C LYS A 59 24.15 23.05 5.22
N ASN A 60 25.14 22.27 4.79
CA ASN A 60 26.30 22.82 4.09
C ASN A 60 26.34 22.50 2.61
N ALA A 61 25.78 21.39 2.14
CA ALA A 61 25.83 21.06 0.71
C ALA A 61 25.04 22.09 -0.11
N THR A 62 25.62 22.55 -1.22
CA THR A 62 24.92 23.40 -2.19
C THR A 62 23.87 22.60 -2.94
N LYS A 63 22.94 23.29 -3.62
CA LYS A 63 21.90 22.66 -4.41
C LYS A 63 22.50 21.80 -5.54
N GLU A 64 23.50 22.34 -6.23
CA GLU A 64 24.22 21.67 -7.31
C GLU A 64 24.96 20.43 -6.81
N GLU A 65 25.54 20.50 -5.61
CA GLU A 65 26.15 19.34 -4.96
C GLU A 65 25.11 18.27 -4.58
N LEU A 66 23.92 18.65 -4.12
CA LEU A 66 22.85 17.70 -3.83
C LEU A 66 22.33 17.02 -5.11
N ILE A 67 22.14 17.76 -6.19
CA ILE A 67 21.79 17.20 -7.50
C ILE A 67 22.88 16.24 -7.97
N LYS A 68 24.16 16.62 -7.86
CA LYS A 68 25.29 15.74 -8.17
C LYS A 68 25.30 14.49 -7.29
N LEU A 69 24.92 14.62 -6.02
CA LEU A 69 24.86 13.51 -5.06
C LEU A 69 23.73 12.52 -5.38
N MET A 70 22.64 12.98 -6.03
CA MET A 70 21.61 12.09 -6.57
C MET A 70 22.15 11.15 -7.66
N ASP A 71 23.27 11.49 -8.30
CA ASP A 71 23.95 10.65 -9.29
C ASP A 71 25.17 9.92 -8.71
N SER A 72 25.27 9.83 -7.38
CA SER A 72 26.36 9.13 -6.70
C SER A 72 26.29 7.61 -6.89
N LYS A 73 27.45 6.96 -6.98
CA LYS A 73 27.58 5.49 -6.93
C LYS A 73 26.99 4.90 -5.65
N SER A 74 27.02 5.64 -4.53
CA SER A 74 26.43 5.19 -3.27
C SER A 74 24.91 5.40 -3.25
N PRO A 75 24.10 4.33 -3.17
CA PRO A 75 22.63 4.46 -3.17
C PRO A 75 22.09 5.17 -1.92
N LEU A 76 22.76 5.03 -0.77
CA LEU A 76 22.40 5.76 0.44
C LEU A 76 22.55 7.27 0.26
N LEU A 77 23.66 7.70 -0.36
CA LEU A 77 23.88 9.12 -0.65
C LEU A 77 22.83 9.68 -1.61
N ARG A 78 22.37 8.90 -2.61
CA ARG A 78 21.27 9.30 -3.50
C ARG A 78 19.97 9.56 -2.73
N VAL A 79 19.61 8.68 -1.81
CA VAL A 79 18.40 8.83 -0.97
C VAL A 79 18.55 10.02 -0.02
N ILE A 80 19.70 10.19 0.62
CA ILE A 80 19.97 11.31 1.53
C ILE A 80 19.87 12.64 0.79
N ALA A 81 20.52 12.74 -0.38
CA ALA A 81 20.46 13.92 -1.23
C ALA A 81 19.02 14.31 -1.57
N TYR A 82 18.22 13.34 -2.04
CA TYR A 82 16.84 13.57 -2.40
C TYR A 82 16.00 14.03 -1.19
N ARG A 83 16.18 13.40 -0.02
CA ARG A 83 15.49 13.81 1.20
C ARG A 83 15.84 15.24 1.61
N THR A 84 17.11 15.63 1.48
CA THR A 84 17.56 17.01 1.74
C THR A 84 16.94 18.00 0.76
N ILE A 85 16.89 17.68 -0.54
CA ILE A 85 16.25 18.50 -1.58
C ILE A 85 14.77 18.73 -1.26
N VAL A 86 14.03 17.68 -0.89
CA VAL A 86 12.62 17.79 -0.49
C VAL A 86 12.46 18.61 0.80
N ASN A 87 13.31 18.39 1.81
CA ASN A 87 13.26 19.12 3.08
C ASN A 87 13.50 20.63 2.90
N ARG A 88 14.42 20.99 2.00
CA ARG A 88 14.72 22.38 1.64
C ARG A 88 13.70 23.00 0.70
N GLN A 89 12.70 22.22 0.25
CA GLN A 89 11.67 22.65 -0.68
C GLN A 89 12.24 23.17 -2.01
N GLU A 90 13.33 22.57 -2.48
CA GLU A 90 13.93 22.92 -3.77
C GLU A 90 12.90 22.65 -4.89
N PRO A 91 12.65 23.60 -5.80
CA PRO A 91 11.54 23.51 -6.76
C PRO A 91 11.68 22.34 -7.74
N GLU A 92 12.91 21.90 -8.04
CA GLU A 92 13.21 20.78 -8.94
C GLU A 92 13.00 19.38 -8.35
N TYR A 93 12.57 19.25 -7.09
CA TYR A 93 12.47 17.94 -6.41
C TYR A 93 11.64 16.91 -7.18
N PHE A 94 10.59 17.36 -7.88
CA PHE A 94 9.72 16.47 -8.64
C PHE A 94 10.37 16.03 -9.96
N ASP A 95 11.01 16.95 -10.68
CA ASP A 95 11.74 16.61 -11.91
C ASP A 95 12.87 15.63 -11.61
N LEU A 96 13.58 15.84 -10.50
CA LEU A 96 14.61 14.92 -10.02
C LEU A 96 14.02 13.55 -9.66
N LEU A 97 12.86 13.48 -9.00
CA LEU A 97 12.18 12.21 -8.74
C LEU A 97 11.93 11.42 -10.02
N THR A 98 11.35 12.08 -11.02
CA THR A 98 10.93 11.42 -12.27
C THR A 98 12.11 10.83 -13.05
N LYS A 99 13.30 11.45 -12.99
CA LYS A 99 14.55 10.95 -13.59
C LYS A 99 15.09 9.69 -12.89
N HIS A 100 14.77 9.51 -11.61
CA HIS A 100 15.31 8.44 -10.78
C HIS A 100 14.34 7.26 -10.55
N LEU A 101 13.15 7.24 -11.16
CA LEU A 101 12.20 6.13 -11.01
C LEU A 101 12.73 4.76 -11.47
N SER A 102 13.71 4.74 -12.36
CA SER A 102 14.41 3.51 -12.78
C SER A 102 15.55 3.08 -11.86
N ASP A 103 15.77 3.75 -10.72
CA ASP A 103 16.74 3.30 -9.71
C ASP A 103 16.22 2.07 -8.96
N THR A 104 16.73 0.89 -9.32
CA THR A 104 16.37 -0.40 -8.74
C THR A 104 17.38 -0.90 -7.70
N VAL A 105 18.34 -0.06 -7.29
CA VAL A 105 19.24 -0.46 -6.20
C VAL A 105 18.44 -0.45 -4.90
N LYS A 106 18.62 -1.49 -4.07
CA LYS A 106 17.96 -1.60 -2.77
C LYS A 106 18.84 -1.04 -1.65
N VAL A 107 18.22 -0.35 -0.71
CA VAL A 107 18.84 0.07 0.54
C VAL A 107 17.96 -0.36 1.71
N THR A 108 18.59 -0.73 2.82
CA THR A 108 17.87 -1.00 4.07
C THR A 108 17.42 0.33 4.67
N TRP A 109 16.13 0.46 5.00
CA TRP A 109 15.60 1.56 5.77
C TRP A 109 14.90 1.03 7.02
N TRP A 110 15.26 1.59 8.17
CA TRP A 110 14.63 1.32 9.46
C TRP A 110 13.50 2.31 9.71
N TYR A 111 12.30 1.78 9.87
CA TYR A 111 11.10 2.54 10.23
C TYR A 111 11.05 2.83 11.73
N TYR A 112 11.55 1.88 12.51
CA TYR A 112 11.71 1.91 13.96
C TYR A 112 13.07 1.32 14.33
N GLU A 113 13.45 1.39 15.59
CA GLU A 113 14.77 0.87 16.05
C GLU A 113 14.92 -0.65 15.84
N ASP A 114 13.81 -1.38 15.74
CA ASP A 114 13.75 -2.83 15.64
C ASP A 114 13.06 -3.35 14.36
N ALA A 115 12.60 -2.46 13.47
CA ALA A 115 11.91 -2.83 12.24
C ALA A 115 12.49 -2.12 11.01
N GLY A 116 13.10 -2.90 10.12
CA GLY A 116 13.69 -2.43 8.87
C GLY A 116 13.39 -3.37 7.70
N ASN A 117 13.43 -2.82 6.49
CA ASN A 117 13.23 -3.60 5.27
C ASN A 117 14.02 -2.98 4.10
N ASN A 118 14.17 -3.71 3.01
CA ASN A 118 14.94 -3.31 1.83
C ASN A 118 14.02 -2.68 0.78
N PHE A 119 14.26 -1.42 0.45
CA PHE A 119 13.49 -0.65 -0.52
C PHE A 119 14.33 -0.27 -1.71
N TYR A 120 13.72 -0.21 -2.89
CA TYR A 120 14.32 0.50 -4.01
C TYR A 120 14.55 1.96 -3.62
N VAL A 121 15.68 2.53 -4.05
CA VAL A 121 15.98 3.96 -3.87
C VAL A 121 14.81 4.82 -4.35
N SER A 122 14.24 4.49 -5.50
CA SER A 122 13.08 5.15 -6.08
C SER A 122 11.82 5.04 -5.20
N ASP A 123 11.54 3.90 -4.56
CA ASP A 123 10.44 3.79 -3.59
C ASP A 123 10.61 4.76 -2.41
N LEU A 124 11.84 4.91 -1.89
CA LEU A 124 12.12 5.85 -0.80
C LEU A 124 11.99 7.31 -1.24
N MET A 125 12.39 7.63 -2.47
CA MET A 125 12.21 8.96 -3.04
C MET A 125 10.73 9.28 -3.23
N ILE A 126 9.93 8.36 -3.77
CA ILE A 126 8.48 8.56 -3.92
C ILE A 126 7.81 8.79 -2.57
N ARG A 127 8.11 7.95 -1.56
CA ARG A 127 7.57 8.12 -0.20
C ARG A 127 7.91 9.49 0.37
N LYS A 128 9.17 9.90 0.26
CA LYS A 128 9.60 11.21 0.76
C LYS A 128 8.91 12.38 0.08
N ALA A 129 8.70 12.32 -1.24
CA ALA A 129 7.99 13.35 -1.98
C ALA A 129 6.52 13.44 -1.58
N HIS A 130 5.92 12.28 -1.27
CA HIS A 130 4.52 12.16 -0.85
C HIS A 130 4.29 12.59 0.61
N ASP A 131 5.30 12.46 1.47
CA ASP A 131 5.24 12.82 2.90
C ASP A 131 4.54 14.17 3.11
N LYS A 132 3.62 14.21 4.09
CA LYS A 132 2.83 15.40 4.44
C LYS A 132 2.08 16.02 3.25
N ASN A 133 1.66 15.22 2.27
CA ASN A 133 1.01 15.67 1.04
C ASN A 133 1.86 16.62 0.19
N GLY A 134 3.18 16.39 0.13
CA GLY A 134 4.11 17.24 -0.64
C GLY A 134 3.85 17.28 -2.16
N LEU A 135 3.16 16.28 -2.71
CA LEU A 135 2.80 16.22 -4.13
C LEU A 135 1.46 16.90 -4.42
N SER A 136 1.44 17.81 -5.39
CA SER A 136 0.21 18.37 -5.97
C SER A 136 -0.63 17.30 -6.68
N PRO A 137 -1.94 17.52 -6.89
CA PRO A 137 -2.80 16.58 -7.62
C PRO A 137 -2.29 16.21 -9.03
N ILE A 138 -1.69 17.18 -9.75
CA ILE A 138 -1.13 16.95 -11.09
C ILE A 138 0.10 16.05 -11.01
N GLN A 139 1.00 16.30 -10.05
CA GLN A 139 2.20 15.49 -9.82
C GLN A 139 1.83 14.05 -9.40
N LYS A 140 0.85 13.88 -8.50
CA LYS A 140 0.34 12.56 -8.12
C LYS A 140 -0.18 11.80 -9.34
N LYS A 141 -1.04 12.42 -10.16
CA LYS A 141 -1.57 11.82 -11.39
C LYS A 141 -0.47 11.41 -12.36
N TYR A 142 0.51 12.28 -12.60
CA TYR A 142 1.66 11.98 -13.48
C TYR A 142 2.46 10.79 -12.94
N LEU A 143 2.77 10.80 -11.64
CA LEU A 143 3.57 9.75 -11.02
C LEU A 143 2.84 8.40 -11.03
N VAL A 144 1.55 8.37 -10.72
CA VAL A 144 0.71 7.17 -10.82
C VAL A 144 0.74 6.60 -12.23
N GLU A 145 0.56 7.44 -13.25
CA GLU A 145 0.58 6.99 -14.64
C GLU A 145 1.93 6.35 -15.01
N LYS A 146 3.03 7.04 -14.68
CA LYS A 146 4.38 6.60 -15.02
C LYS A 146 4.77 5.33 -14.25
N VAL A 147 4.52 5.28 -12.94
CA VAL A 147 4.86 4.13 -12.10
C VAL A 147 4.05 2.89 -12.49
N LEU A 148 2.75 3.03 -12.73
CA LEU A 148 1.93 1.87 -13.08
C LEU A 148 2.34 1.26 -14.42
N ARG A 149 2.73 2.09 -15.41
CA ARG A 149 3.06 1.65 -16.77
C ARG A 149 4.52 1.24 -16.95
N GLU A 150 5.45 2.04 -16.46
CA GLU A 150 6.88 1.92 -16.75
C GLU A 150 7.66 1.28 -15.58
N HIS A 151 7.18 1.43 -14.35
CA HIS A 151 7.88 0.95 -13.14
C HIS A 151 7.01 0.02 -12.27
N PRO A 152 6.39 -1.03 -12.85
CA PRO A 152 5.46 -1.91 -12.14
C PRO A 152 6.11 -2.76 -11.03
N TYR A 153 7.44 -2.78 -10.96
CA TYR A 153 8.23 -3.51 -9.96
C TYR A 153 8.38 -2.73 -8.65
N LEU A 154 8.04 -1.44 -8.61
CA LEU A 154 8.10 -0.63 -7.40
C LEU A 154 7.00 -1.04 -6.43
N GLU A 155 7.34 -1.10 -5.14
CA GLU A 155 6.37 -1.43 -4.09
C GLU A 155 5.26 -0.37 -4.02
N THR A 156 5.61 0.90 -4.27
CA THR A 156 4.65 2.00 -4.36
C THR A 156 3.58 1.77 -5.43
N SER A 157 3.87 0.99 -6.48
CA SER A 157 2.89 0.67 -7.51
C SER A 157 1.69 -0.14 -6.98
N ILE A 158 1.88 -0.91 -5.90
CA ILE A 158 0.81 -1.68 -5.22
C ILE A 158 -0.14 -0.73 -4.48
N TRP A 159 0.39 0.31 -3.86
CA TRP A 159 -0.43 1.33 -3.19
C TRP A 159 -1.18 2.21 -4.20
N MET A 160 -0.50 2.63 -5.26
CA MET A 160 -1.09 3.42 -6.34
C MET A 160 -2.22 2.67 -7.06
N ILE A 161 -2.07 1.36 -7.33
CA ILE A 161 -3.13 0.59 -7.98
C ILE A 161 -4.35 0.45 -7.07
N GLN A 162 -4.15 0.28 -5.76
CA GLN A 162 -5.22 0.14 -4.80
C GLN A 162 -6.09 1.40 -4.71
N ASP A 163 -5.47 2.58 -4.78
CA ASP A 163 -6.14 3.86 -4.54
C ASP A 163 -6.82 4.42 -5.79
N ILE A 164 -6.40 4.00 -6.99
CA ILE A 164 -6.91 4.54 -8.23
C ILE A 164 -8.44 4.39 -8.35
N SER A 165 -9.09 5.47 -8.80
CA SER A 165 -10.48 5.42 -9.22
C SER A 165 -10.65 4.54 -10.46
N PRO A 166 -11.79 3.83 -10.62
CA PRO A 166 -12.02 3.00 -11.80
C PRO A 166 -11.93 3.85 -13.06
N ASN A 167 -10.99 3.50 -13.93
CA ASN A 167 -10.72 4.18 -15.19
C ASN A 167 -10.30 3.14 -16.23
N GLU A 168 -11.03 3.07 -17.33
CA GLU A 168 -10.85 2.07 -18.39
C GLU A 168 -9.42 2.04 -18.96
N LYS A 169 -8.69 3.17 -18.95
CA LYS A 169 -7.28 3.25 -19.37
C LYS A 169 -6.36 2.30 -18.60
N TYR A 170 -6.73 1.92 -17.37
CA TYR A 170 -5.96 1.01 -16.52
C TYR A 170 -6.59 -0.38 -16.36
N TYR A 171 -7.80 -0.61 -16.89
CA TYR A 171 -8.57 -1.83 -16.66
C TYR A 171 -7.77 -3.10 -16.98
N ASN A 172 -7.23 -3.20 -18.20
CA ASN A 172 -6.45 -4.38 -18.63
C ASN A 172 -5.18 -4.60 -17.78
N LEU A 173 -4.53 -3.50 -17.35
CA LEU A 173 -3.35 -3.58 -16.48
C LEU A 173 -3.72 -4.10 -15.09
N ILE A 174 -4.82 -3.60 -14.53
CA ILE A 174 -5.34 -4.01 -13.22
C ILE A 174 -5.78 -5.47 -13.27
N LYS A 175 -6.57 -5.86 -14.28
CA LYS A 175 -7.01 -7.25 -14.48
C LYS A 175 -5.84 -8.21 -14.62
N LYS A 176 -4.81 -7.83 -15.41
CA LYS A 176 -3.58 -8.61 -15.53
C LYS A 176 -2.90 -8.79 -14.17
N ARG A 177 -2.76 -7.73 -13.37
CA ARG A 177 -2.12 -7.80 -12.04
C ARG A 177 -2.95 -8.61 -11.03
N ALA A 178 -4.29 -8.54 -11.09
CA ALA A 178 -5.18 -9.35 -10.26
C ALA A 178 -5.05 -10.86 -10.56
N GLY A 179 -4.78 -11.24 -11.81
CA GLY A 179 -4.54 -12.63 -12.22
C GLY A 179 -3.12 -13.16 -11.99
N LEU A 180 -2.18 -12.32 -11.56
CA LEU A 180 -0.81 -12.73 -11.30
C LEU A 180 -0.62 -13.09 -9.83
N LYS A 181 -0.41 -14.38 -9.55
CA LYS A 181 -0.04 -14.84 -8.21
C LYS A 181 1.30 -14.24 -7.79
N ARG A 182 1.37 -13.76 -6.55
CA ARG A 182 2.56 -13.16 -5.92
C ARG A 182 2.86 -13.85 -4.60
N ASP A 183 4.09 -13.70 -4.11
CA ASP A 183 4.52 -14.28 -2.84
C ASP A 183 3.72 -13.71 -1.66
N ARG A 184 3.45 -12.40 -1.71
CA ARG A 184 2.62 -11.70 -0.73
C ARG A 184 1.22 -11.51 -1.31
N CYS A 185 0.21 -12.08 -0.65
CA CYS A 185 -1.19 -11.98 -1.09
C CYS A 185 -1.66 -10.53 -1.27
N GLY A 186 -1.16 -9.60 -0.45
CA GLY A 186 -1.52 -8.18 -0.51
C GLY A 186 -1.28 -7.56 -1.88
N GLU A 187 -0.22 -7.97 -2.59
CA GLU A 187 0.09 -7.40 -3.91
C GLU A 187 -0.97 -7.75 -4.96
N GLN A 188 -1.37 -9.02 -5.00
CA GLN A 188 -2.42 -9.51 -5.89
C GLN A 188 -3.78 -8.94 -5.46
N LEU A 189 -4.07 -8.95 -4.16
CA LEU A 189 -5.36 -8.51 -3.63
C LEU A 189 -5.57 -7.00 -3.71
N SER A 190 -4.52 -6.18 -3.68
CA SER A 190 -4.63 -4.74 -3.97
C SER A 190 -5.11 -4.50 -5.40
N ALA A 191 -4.65 -5.31 -6.36
CA ALA A 191 -5.15 -5.27 -7.74
C ALA A 191 -6.59 -5.82 -7.85
N CYS A 192 -6.93 -6.89 -7.12
CA CYS A 192 -8.31 -7.40 -7.06
C CYS A 192 -9.29 -6.36 -6.48
N PHE A 193 -8.88 -5.63 -5.44
CA PHE A 193 -9.67 -4.54 -4.88
C PHE A 193 -9.86 -3.40 -5.89
N ALA A 194 -8.82 -3.04 -6.63
CA ALA A 194 -8.94 -2.05 -7.70
C ALA A 194 -9.87 -2.54 -8.82
N LEU A 195 -9.78 -3.83 -9.19
CA LEU A 195 -10.61 -4.46 -10.22
C LEU A 195 -12.09 -4.49 -9.81
N SER A 196 -12.39 -4.80 -8.55
CA SER A 196 -13.78 -4.87 -8.07
C SER A 196 -14.51 -3.53 -8.16
N LYS A 197 -13.80 -2.39 -8.12
CA LYS A 197 -14.41 -1.06 -8.34
C LYS A 197 -15.05 -0.90 -9.73
N PHE A 198 -14.63 -1.68 -10.74
CA PHE A 198 -15.22 -1.65 -12.09
C PHE A 198 -16.55 -2.42 -12.18
N LYS A 199 -16.83 -3.35 -11.26
CA LYS A 199 -18.07 -4.13 -11.17
C LYS A 199 -18.46 -4.87 -12.47
N LYS A 200 -17.47 -5.34 -13.23
CA LYS A 200 -17.68 -6.05 -14.49
C LYS A 200 -17.93 -7.53 -14.27
N LYS A 201 -18.95 -8.08 -14.95
CA LYS A 201 -19.42 -9.46 -14.77
C LYS A 201 -18.35 -10.49 -15.17
N GLU A 202 -17.56 -10.17 -16.18
CA GLU A 202 -16.47 -11.01 -16.68
C GLU A 202 -15.31 -11.20 -15.68
N ASP A 203 -15.25 -10.38 -14.61
CA ASP A 203 -14.20 -10.47 -13.60
C ASP A 203 -14.58 -11.34 -12.40
N VAL A 204 -15.85 -11.73 -12.29
CA VAL A 204 -16.40 -12.46 -11.13
C VAL A 204 -15.66 -13.79 -10.90
N ASN A 205 -15.39 -14.56 -11.96
CA ASN A 205 -14.71 -15.85 -11.83
C ASN A 205 -13.27 -15.69 -11.34
N LEU A 206 -12.53 -14.74 -11.94
CA LEU A 206 -11.16 -14.43 -11.53
C LEU A 206 -11.10 -14.01 -10.06
N LEU A 207 -11.95 -13.06 -9.66
CA LEU A 207 -12.00 -12.57 -8.29
C LEU A 207 -12.37 -13.69 -7.31
N TYR A 208 -13.36 -14.52 -7.64
CA TYR A 208 -13.79 -15.65 -6.81
C TYR A 208 -12.63 -16.63 -6.56
N GLU A 209 -11.91 -17.03 -7.61
CA GLU A 209 -10.77 -17.94 -7.50
C GLU A 209 -9.69 -17.39 -6.57
N VAL A 210 -9.31 -16.12 -6.75
CA VAL A 210 -8.29 -15.48 -5.92
C VAL A 210 -8.76 -15.35 -4.46
N PHE A 211 -10.01 -14.94 -4.22
CA PHE A 211 -10.55 -14.80 -2.87
C PHE A 211 -10.63 -16.14 -2.16
N ASN A 212 -11.14 -17.18 -2.82
CA ASN A 212 -11.28 -18.52 -2.25
C ASN A 212 -9.92 -19.14 -1.89
N GLN A 213 -8.88 -18.89 -2.69
CA GLN A 213 -7.52 -19.34 -2.38
C GLN A 213 -6.91 -18.62 -1.17
N ASN A 214 -7.25 -17.35 -0.93
CA ASN A 214 -6.58 -16.50 0.06
C ASN A 214 -7.38 -16.28 1.36
N ILE A 215 -8.68 -16.61 1.42
CA ILE A 215 -9.56 -16.33 2.58
C ILE A 215 -9.11 -17.02 3.88
N LYS A 216 -8.33 -18.10 3.78
CA LYS A 216 -7.78 -18.82 4.95
C LYS A 216 -6.55 -18.12 5.55
N ASN A 217 -5.91 -17.21 4.82
CA ASN A 217 -4.78 -16.44 5.32
C ASN A 217 -5.28 -15.15 5.98
N GLN A 218 -5.11 -15.06 7.29
CA GLN A 218 -5.59 -13.94 8.11
C GLN A 218 -5.02 -12.58 7.69
N TYR A 219 -3.85 -12.52 7.06
CA TYR A 219 -3.25 -11.26 6.61
C TYR A 219 -3.86 -10.72 5.31
N CYS A 220 -4.76 -11.49 4.68
CA CYS A 220 -5.29 -11.22 3.34
C CYS A 220 -6.79 -10.85 3.35
N THR A 221 -7.50 -11.18 4.42
CA THR A 221 -8.96 -11.07 4.59
C THR A 221 -9.49 -9.66 4.37
N THR A 222 -8.83 -8.64 4.92
CA THR A 222 -9.26 -7.24 4.81
C THR A 222 -9.44 -6.80 3.35
N LEU A 223 -8.49 -7.09 2.44
CA LEU A 223 -8.62 -6.70 1.03
C LEU A 223 -9.70 -7.50 0.30
N ILE A 224 -9.92 -8.77 0.67
CA ILE A 224 -11.01 -9.59 0.13
C ILE A 224 -12.36 -8.96 0.51
N PHE A 225 -12.57 -8.67 1.80
CA PHE A 225 -13.82 -8.07 2.28
C PHE A 225 -14.08 -6.70 1.66
N ARG A 226 -13.07 -5.84 1.58
CA ARG A 226 -13.16 -4.55 0.88
C ARG A 226 -13.50 -4.73 -0.60
N SER A 227 -12.96 -5.77 -1.24
CA SER A 227 -13.27 -6.05 -2.65
C SER A 227 -14.72 -6.47 -2.84
N ILE A 228 -15.22 -7.36 -1.98
CA ILE A 228 -16.61 -7.85 -2.00
C ILE A 228 -17.58 -6.71 -1.67
N GLU A 229 -17.26 -5.85 -0.70
CA GLU A 229 -18.08 -4.66 -0.40
C GLU A 229 -18.24 -3.76 -1.63
N LYS A 230 -17.18 -3.56 -2.43
CA LYS A 230 -17.26 -2.74 -3.65
C LYS A 230 -18.05 -3.41 -4.77
N TYR A 231 -18.01 -4.74 -4.85
CA TYR A 231 -18.75 -5.50 -5.85
C TYR A 231 -19.40 -6.76 -5.25
N PRO A 232 -20.52 -6.61 -4.54
CA PRO A 232 -21.24 -7.75 -4.00
C PRO A 232 -21.79 -8.58 -5.17
N ASN A 233 -21.48 -9.87 -5.14
CA ASN A 233 -21.95 -10.84 -6.13
C ASN A 233 -22.27 -12.13 -5.39
N GLU A 234 -23.38 -12.78 -5.75
CA GLU A 234 -23.83 -14.03 -5.13
C GLU A 234 -22.73 -15.11 -5.06
N LYS A 235 -21.84 -15.16 -6.06
CA LYS A 235 -20.73 -16.12 -6.10
C LYS A 235 -19.72 -15.90 -4.97
N PHE A 236 -19.61 -14.70 -4.41
CA PHE A 236 -18.71 -14.40 -3.30
C PHE A 236 -19.35 -14.63 -1.93
N PHE A 237 -20.68 -14.73 -1.82
CA PHE A 237 -21.36 -14.87 -0.53
C PHE A 237 -20.94 -16.14 0.24
N PRO A 238 -20.77 -17.32 -0.41
CA PRO A 238 -20.28 -18.52 0.27
C PRO A 238 -18.90 -18.36 0.92
N ILE A 239 -18.05 -17.46 0.40
CA ILE A 239 -16.74 -17.15 1.01
C ILE A 239 -16.94 -16.45 2.36
N LEU A 240 -17.94 -15.56 2.45
CA LEU A 240 -18.28 -14.85 3.68
C LEU A 240 -18.95 -15.79 4.70
N GLU A 241 -19.80 -16.71 4.24
CA GLU A 241 -20.43 -17.73 5.10
C GLU A 241 -19.40 -18.71 5.68
N ASP A 242 -18.46 -19.17 4.86
CA ASP A 242 -17.34 -20.01 5.31
C ASP A 242 -16.47 -19.27 6.35
N TYR A 243 -16.14 -18.01 6.09
CA TYR A 243 -15.42 -17.18 7.07
C TYR A 243 -16.21 -17.02 8.38
N PHE A 244 -17.51 -16.71 8.29
CA PHE A 244 -18.39 -16.59 9.45
C PHE A 244 -18.37 -17.84 10.31
N ASN A 245 -18.59 -19.02 9.71
CA ASN A 245 -18.65 -20.28 10.44
C ASN A 245 -17.31 -20.67 11.07
N ARG A 246 -16.18 -20.39 10.40
CA ARG A 246 -14.85 -20.76 10.90
C ARG A 246 -14.27 -19.80 11.93
N LYS A 247 -14.58 -18.51 11.81
CA LYS A 247 -13.86 -17.44 12.55
C LYS A 247 -14.74 -16.60 13.45
N ILE A 248 -16.06 -16.58 13.23
CA ILE A 248 -16.97 -15.69 13.97
C ILE A 248 -17.93 -16.49 14.85
N LYS A 249 -18.68 -17.43 14.27
CA LYS A 249 -19.72 -18.19 14.96
C LYS A 249 -19.15 -19.06 16.07
N GLY A 250 -19.55 -18.79 17.31
CA GLY A 250 -19.08 -19.48 18.51
C GLY A 250 -17.61 -19.21 18.86
N LYS A 251 -16.98 -18.21 18.22
CA LYS A 251 -15.56 -17.82 18.36
C LYS A 251 -15.36 -16.38 18.78
N LEU A 252 -16.44 -15.63 18.88
CA LEU A 252 -16.46 -14.32 19.49
C LEU A 252 -16.45 -14.48 21.01
N SER A 253 -15.26 -14.55 21.63
CA SER A 253 -15.10 -14.50 23.10
C SER A 253 -14.10 -13.42 23.53
N THR A 254 -14.08 -13.11 24.83
CA THR A 254 -13.12 -12.18 25.45
C THR A 254 -11.66 -12.63 25.31
N GLU A 255 -11.44 -13.93 25.10
CA GLU A 255 -10.13 -14.57 24.98
C GLU A 255 -9.71 -14.74 23.52
N GLU A 256 -10.66 -15.05 22.64
CA GLU A 256 -10.49 -15.18 21.19
C GLU A 256 -10.74 -13.83 20.51
N ASN A 257 -9.80 -12.90 20.72
CA ASN A 257 -9.85 -11.54 20.19
C ASN A 257 -10.04 -11.51 18.67
N ILE A 258 -11.16 -10.95 18.20
CA ILE A 258 -11.35 -10.69 16.77
C ILE A 258 -10.95 -9.24 16.46
N PHE A 259 -10.00 -9.12 15.53
CA PHE A 259 -9.32 -7.89 15.10
C PHE A 259 -10.21 -6.95 14.26
N ASP A 260 -9.63 -5.84 13.78
CA ASP A 260 -10.24 -4.88 12.84
C ASP A 260 -10.92 -5.52 11.61
N ASP A 261 -10.59 -6.77 11.29
CA ASP A 261 -11.23 -7.58 10.26
C ASP A 261 -12.76 -7.69 10.42
N VAL A 262 -13.31 -7.66 11.65
CA VAL A 262 -14.77 -7.71 11.87
C VAL A 262 -15.48 -6.53 11.23
N LEU A 263 -14.86 -5.35 11.22
CA LEU A 263 -15.43 -4.17 10.57
C LEU A 263 -15.56 -4.40 9.07
N TYR A 264 -14.47 -4.81 8.43
CA TYR A 264 -14.47 -5.03 6.98
C TYR A 264 -15.37 -6.21 6.60
N PHE A 265 -15.38 -7.27 7.40
CA PHE A 265 -16.29 -8.41 7.22
C PHE A 265 -17.76 -7.96 7.31
N SER A 266 -18.12 -7.21 8.36
CA SER A 266 -19.48 -6.70 8.55
C SER A 266 -19.92 -5.81 7.40
N ARG A 267 -19.01 -4.97 6.88
CA ARG A 267 -19.26 -4.14 5.68
C ARG A 267 -19.49 -4.98 4.43
N ALA A 268 -18.68 -6.00 4.20
CA ALA A 268 -18.86 -6.92 3.09
C ALA A 268 -20.22 -7.63 3.17
N ILE A 269 -20.62 -8.11 4.36
CA ILE A 269 -21.95 -8.71 4.59
C ILE A 269 -23.07 -7.70 4.33
N ALA A 270 -22.98 -6.50 4.92
CA ALA A 270 -24.01 -5.45 4.79
C ALA A 270 -24.21 -5.00 3.33
N SER A 271 -23.21 -5.14 2.46
CA SER A 271 -23.34 -4.80 1.04
C SER A 271 -24.34 -5.69 0.26
N TYR A 272 -24.74 -6.85 0.79
CA TYR A 272 -25.68 -7.78 0.15
C TYR A 272 -27.16 -7.45 0.37
N LYS A 273 -27.50 -6.70 1.42
CA LYS A 273 -28.85 -6.12 1.60
C LYS A 273 -29.99 -7.15 1.54
N ASN A 274 -29.80 -8.29 2.21
CA ASN A 274 -30.79 -9.35 2.27
C ASN A 274 -30.90 -9.93 3.70
N GLU A 275 -31.89 -10.80 3.91
CA GLU A 275 -32.18 -11.39 5.23
C GLU A 275 -31.03 -12.24 5.77
N ASN A 276 -30.32 -12.98 4.91
CA ASN A 276 -29.16 -13.77 5.34
C ASN A 276 -28.04 -12.87 5.88
N ALA A 277 -27.75 -11.77 5.17
CA ALA A 277 -26.80 -10.78 5.62
C ALA A 277 -27.25 -10.12 6.94
N LEU A 278 -28.53 -9.76 7.06
CA LEU A 278 -29.09 -9.19 8.30
C LEU A 278 -28.94 -10.16 9.49
N SER A 279 -29.21 -11.45 9.28
CA SER A 279 -29.06 -12.48 10.31
C SER A 279 -27.60 -12.60 10.80
N ILE A 280 -26.63 -12.60 9.89
CA ILE A 280 -25.20 -12.61 10.25
C ILE A 280 -24.81 -11.34 11.03
N LEU A 281 -25.30 -10.17 10.62
CA LEU A 281 -25.00 -8.89 11.31
C LEU A 281 -25.61 -8.84 12.71
N LYS A 282 -26.84 -9.33 12.88
CA LYS A 282 -27.49 -9.49 14.19
C LYS A 282 -26.68 -10.41 15.09
N TYR A 283 -26.18 -11.52 14.55
CA TYR A 283 -25.32 -12.43 15.33
C TYR A 283 -24.05 -11.73 15.84
N ILE A 284 -23.33 -11.02 14.96
CA ILE A 284 -22.08 -10.32 15.32
C ILE A 284 -22.31 -9.26 16.39
N GLU A 285 -23.40 -8.49 16.26
CA GLU A 285 -23.76 -7.43 17.21
C GLU A 285 -24.08 -7.99 18.60
N GLN A 286 -24.85 -9.07 18.67
CA GLN A 286 -25.26 -9.71 19.93
C GLN A 286 -24.10 -10.44 20.62
N ASN A 287 -23.19 -11.03 19.85
CA ASN A 287 -22.08 -11.84 20.38
C ASN A 287 -20.82 -10.99 20.55
N ASN A 288 -20.94 -9.98 21.40
CA ASN A 288 -19.90 -9.00 21.62
C ASN A 288 -18.71 -9.56 22.46
N THR A 289 -17.48 -9.33 21.99
CA THR A 289 -16.24 -9.88 22.58
C THR A 289 -15.58 -9.02 23.65
N TYR A 290 -16.00 -7.77 23.84
CA TYR A 290 -15.33 -6.84 24.75
C TYR A 290 -16.26 -6.36 25.86
N ILE A 291 -16.43 -7.19 26.89
CA ILE A 291 -17.10 -6.79 28.14
C ILE A 291 -16.11 -6.15 29.14
N ASN A 292 -14.79 -6.29 28.98
CA ASN A 292 -13.80 -5.88 30.00
C ASN A 292 -12.59 -5.04 29.51
N LYS A 293 -12.80 -3.99 28.71
CA LYS A 293 -11.87 -2.84 28.63
C LYS A 293 -12.66 -1.53 28.77
N PRO A 294 -12.10 -0.48 29.40
CA PRO A 294 -12.83 0.72 29.82
C PRO A 294 -13.33 1.63 28.69
N TYR A 295 -13.15 1.27 27.42
CA TYR A 295 -13.58 2.06 26.27
C TYR A 295 -14.91 1.52 25.74
N TRP A 296 -16.00 2.05 26.30
CA TRP A 296 -17.34 1.99 25.72
C TRP A 296 -17.41 2.85 24.44
N PRO A 297 -18.15 2.45 23.38
CA PRO A 297 -18.96 1.24 23.21
C PRO A 297 -18.15 0.04 22.67
N PRO A 298 -18.69 -1.19 22.77
CA PRO A 298 -18.00 -2.38 22.30
C PRO A 298 -17.76 -2.39 20.78
N SER A 299 -16.56 -2.83 20.38
CA SER A 299 -16.08 -2.76 19.00
C SER A 299 -17.03 -3.37 17.96
N ASN A 300 -17.62 -4.53 18.24
CA ASN A 300 -18.46 -5.23 17.25
C ASN A 300 -19.78 -4.51 16.99
N LYS A 301 -20.44 -3.98 18.02
CA LYS A 301 -21.67 -3.19 17.88
C LYS A 301 -21.41 -1.92 17.07
N GLU A 302 -20.31 -1.23 17.37
CA GLU A 302 -19.86 -0.07 16.57
C GLU A 302 -19.57 -0.48 15.12
N TYR A 303 -18.92 -1.62 14.90
CA TYR A 303 -18.57 -2.10 13.57
C TYR A 303 -19.79 -2.48 12.74
N VAL A 304 -20.75 -3.19 13.33
CA VAL A 304 -22.02 -3.51 12.68
C VAL A 304 -22.79 -2.21 12.40
N TYR A 305 -22.88 -1.30 13.37
CA TYR A 305 -23.56 -0.02 13.16
C TYR A 305 -22.94 0.79 12.01
N LYS A 306 -21.60 0.92 11.98
CA LYS A 306 -20.87 1.54 10.86
C LYS A 306 -21.14 0.84 9.54
N ALA A 307 -21.11 -0.49 9.51
CA ALA A 307 -21.36 -1.27 8.30
C ALA A 307 -22.76 -1.02 7.72
N LEU A 308 -23.78 -0.98 8.60
CA LEU A 308 -25.17 -0.70 8.22
C LEU A 308 -25.35 0.73 7.71
N LEU A 309 -24.65 1.71 8.29
CA LEU A 309 -24.71 3.09 7.82
C LEU A 309 -23.98 3.29 6.48
N ILE A 310 -22.83 2.64 6.29
CA ILE A 310 -22.06 2.71 5.03
C ILE A 310 -22.83 2.03 3.89
N ASN A 311 -23.41 0.86 4.14
CA ASN A 311 -24.15 0.07 3.16
C ASN A 311 -25.67 0.14 3.38
N TYR A 312 -26.17 1.34 3.71
CA TYR A 312 -27.57 1.56 4.09
C TYR A 312 -28.57 0.97 3.09
N ASP A 313 -29.60 0.36 3.67
CA ASP A 313 -30.77 -0.16 2.99
C ASP A 313 -31.97 -0.22 3.96
N THR A 314 -33.18 -0.18 3.43
CA THR A 314 -34.42 -0.18 4.21
C THR A 314 -34.60 -1.43 5.08
N ILE A 315 -34.08 -2.58 4.64
CA ILE A 315 -34.07 -3.83 5.43
C ILE A 315 -33.31 -3.68 6.77
N TYR A 316 -32.42 -2.69 6.87
CA TYR A 316 -31.62 -2.42 8.06
C TYR A 316 -32.23 -1.39 9.01
N ASN A 317 -33.34 -0.73 8.64
CA ASN A 317 -33.90 0.39 9.40
C ASN A 317 -34.19 0.08 10.86
N ASP A 318 -34.90 -1.01 11.12
CA ASP A 318 -35.29 -1.36 12.49
C ASP A 318 -34.09 -1.77 13.33
N PHE A 319 -33.12 -2.45 12.72
CA PHE A 319 -31.91 -2.85 13.39
C PHE A 319 -30.99 -1.66 13.71
N ILE A 320 -30.84 -0.70 12.77
CA ILE A 320 -30.14 0.57 13.00
C ILE A 320 -30.79 1.32 14.17
N LYS A 321 -32.13 1.46 14.18
CA LYS A 321 -32.86 2.13 15.26
C LYS A 321 -32.69 1.42 16.60
N GLN A 322 -32.71 0.10 16.61
CA GLN A 322 -32.50 -0.70 17.81
C GLN A 322 -31.10 -0.45 18.38
N ILE A 323 -30.07 -0.66 17.56
CA ILE A 323 -28.68 -0.46 17.96
C ILE A 323 -28.46 0.98 18.45
N ALA A 324 -28.99 1.98 17.74
CA ALA A 324 -28.79 3.40 18.08
C ALA A 324 -29.31 3.78 19.48
N LYS A 325 -30.37 3.13 19.97
CA LYS A 325 -30.91 3.36 21.32
C LYS A 325 -29.93 2.99 22.44
N GLU A 326 -28.96 2.13 22.13
CA GLU A 326 -28.00 1.62 23.10
C GLU A 326 -26.70 2.42 23.14
N PHE A 327 -26.48 3.34 22.19
CA PHE A 327 -25.33 4.24 22.18
C PHE A 327 -25.60 5.49 23.03
N LYS A 328 -24.55 6.04 23.65
CA LYS A 328 -24.61 7.39 24.22
C LYS A 328 -24.79 8.40 23.09
N LYS A 329 -25.54 9.49 23.35
CA LYS A 329 -25.79 10.56 22.37
C LYS A 329 -24.50 11.15 21.79
N GLU A 330 -23.46 11.28 22.61
CA GLU A 330 -22.14 11.75 22.21
C GLU A 330 -21.45 10.81 21.22
N ASP A 331 -21.60 9.49 21.39
CA ASP A 331 -21.01 8.50 20.48
C ASP A 331 -21.75 8.47 19.14
N LEU A 332 -23.08 8.60 19.15
CA LEU A 332 -23.88 8.74 17.94
C LEU A 332 -23.45 9.95 17.10
N SER A 333 -23.03 11.04 17.76
CA SER A 333 -22.58 12.24 17.07
C SER A 333 -21.29 12.05 16.25
N LYS A 334 -20.53 10.98 16.54
CA LYS A 334 -19.31 10.57 15.82
C LYS A 334 -19.62 9.75 14.56
N PHE A 335 -20.84 9.21 14.43
CA PHE A 335 -21.25 8.37 13.29
C PHE A 335 -22.07 9.13 12.24
N ARG A 336 -21.84 10.43 12.09
CA ARG A 336 -22.52 11.25 11.06
C ARG A 336 -22.21 10.68 9.67
N PHE A 337 -23.23 10.67 8.81
CA PHE A 337 -23.12 10.21 7.41
C PHE A 337 -21.91 10.87 6.72
N GLY A 338 -20.85 10.09 6.43
CA GLY A 338 -19.65 10.62 5.78
C GLY A 338 -18.32 10.03 6.26
N GLN A 339 -17.25 10.85 6.14
CA GLN A 339 -15.83 10.47 6.26
C GLN A 339 -15.43 9.89 7.64
N ASP A 340 -16.22 10.14 8.69
CA ASP A 340 -15.95 9.65 10.06
C ASP A 340 -16.31 8.16 10.24
N LEU A 341 -17.00 7.58 9.24
CA LEU A 341 -17.30 6.14 9.18
C LEU A 341 -16.14 5.31 8.60
N LEU A 342 -15.25 5.95 7.83
CA LEU A 342 -14.09 5.31 7.21
C LEU A 342 -12.88 5.34 8.16
N LYS A 343 -12.08 4.27 8.18
CA LYS A 343 -10.82 4.25 8.93
C LYS A 343 -9.77 5.11 8.21
N TYR A 344 -8.79 5.65 8.95
CA TYR A 344 -7.75 6.53 8.40
C TYR A 344 -7.01 5.93 7.19
N ASN A 345 -6.81 4.61 7.18
CA ASN A 345 -6.18 3.86 6.09
C ASN A 345 -7.06 3.63 4.86
N GLU A 346 -8.31 4.14 4.84
CA GLU A 346 -9.22 4.01 3.70
C GLU A 346 -9.31 5.27 2.83
N LYS A 347 -8.74 6.40 3.26
CA LYS A 347 -8.67 7.60 2.44
C LYS A 347 -7.64 7.38 1.33
N PRO A 348 -8.00 7.59 0.05
CA PRO A 348 -7.04 7.48 -1.06
C PRO A 348 -5.87 8.43 -0.82
N ASN A 349 -4.65 7.90 -0.91
CA ASN A 349 -3.43 8.68 -0.77
C ASN A 349 -2.87 9.13 -2.13
N TRP A 350 -3.19 8.39 -3.20
CA TRP A 350 -2.66 8.55 -4.56
C TRP A 350 -3.64 9.11 -5.59
#